data_AF-A0A6J2INI0-F1
#
_entry.id   AF-A0A6J2INI0-F1
#
_cell.length_a   1.000
_cell.length_b   1.000
_cell.length_c   1.000
_cell.angle_alpha   90.00
_cell.angle_beta   90.00
_cell.angle_gamma   90.00
#
_symmetry.space_group_name_H-M   'P 1'
#
loop_
_entity.id
_entity.type
_entity.pdbx_description
1 polymer ?
#
loop_
_entity_poly.entity_id
_entity_poly.type
_entity_poly.pdbx_seq_one_letter_code
_entity_poly.pdbx_strand_id
1 'polypeptide(L)'
;MGLALVAWLALSLLGGPRAEEMCGDPPAARSHSVPAPQLSPEEQLSPHMPESLRCDACRAIAFQIEEQLSRAEGKVGRKALKESDYMEVLERSCSQGWESYGVQELDGQKRLAGPGLPSREPVSVMVSGGPWPGRLSKMCHGYVGEQGEAQIYESHRRGPAALRELLCHGDKGPCGGGKAGVPAPPKALQNEL
;
A
#
# COMPACT_ATOMS: atom_id res chain seq x y z
N MET A 1 74.23 34.56 -27.25
CA MET A 1 75.57 34.21 -26.73
C MET A 1 75.38 33.50 -25.40
N GLY A 2 76.03 32.35 -25.19
CA GLY A 2 76.30 31.83 -23.85
C GLY A 2 75.64 30.49 -23.50
N LEU A 3 76.41 29.42 -23.69
CA LEU A 3 76.23 28.05 -23.20
C LEU A 3 76.49 27.91 -21.68
N ALA A 4 75.99 26.81 -21.11
CA ALA A 4 76.61 25.90 -20.11
C ALA A 4 75.61 25.54 -18.98
N LEU A 5 75.09 24.31 -18.89
CA LEU A 5 75.68 23.09 -18.29
C LEU A 5 76.31 23.35 -16.91
N VAL A 6 75.79 22.73 -15.84
CA VAL A 6 76.45 21.69 -15.01
C VAL A 6 75.39 20.97 -14.16
N ALA A 7 75.58 19.64 -14.03
CA ALA A 7 74.75 18.63 -13.39
C ALA A 7 74.94 18.50 -11.85
N TRP A 8 74.54 17.31 -11.32
CA TRP A 8 74.78 16.69 -9.99
C TRP A 8 73.57 16.86 -9.04
N LEU A 9 73.02 15.87 -8.33
CA LEU A 9 73.33 14.46 -8.04
C LEU A 9 72.07 13.77 -7.46
N ALA A 10 72.07 12.44 -7.45
CA ALA A 10 71.01 11.50 -7.08
C ALA A 10 70.48 11.56 -5.63
N LEU A 11 69.23 11.11 -5.38
CA LEU A 11 68.88 10.40 -4.15
C LEU A 11 67.61 9.50 -4.27
N SER A 12 67.87 8.20 -4.24
CA SER A 12 67.11 7.12 -3.58
C SER A 12 65.69 6.74 -4.04
N LEU A 13 65.62 5.56 -4.66
CA LEU A 13 64.52 4.60 -4.54
C LEU A 13 64.36 4.18 -3.08
N LEU A 14 63.25 4.53 -2.45
CA LEU A 14 62.73 3.85 -1.26
C LEU A 14 61.23 3.61 -1.47
N GLY A 15 60.87 2.33 -1.48
CA GLY A 15 59.50 1.87 -1.67
C GLY A 15 58.55 2.47 -0.65
N GLY A 16 57.45 3.03 -1.15
CA GLY A 16 56.32 3.41 -0.32
C GLY A 16 55.64 2.16 0.26
N PRO A 17 55.18 2.20 1.52
CA PRO A 17 54.43 1.11 2.10
C PRO A 17 53.13 0.91 1.33
N ARG A 18 52.89 -0.35 0.96
CA ARG A 18 51.62 -0.89 0.50
C ARG A 18 50.56 -0.49 1.52
N ALA A 19 49.62 0.37 1.12
CA ALA A 19 48.41 0.61 1.90
C ALA A 19 47.65 -0.73 1.96
N GLU A 20 47.76 -1.39 3.09
CA GLU A 20 46.95 -2.56 3.42
C GLU A 20 45.52 -2.06 3.62
N GLU A 21 44.63 -2.49 2.75
CA GLU A 21 43.20 -2.21 2.79
C GLU A 21 42.62 -2.94 4.01
N MET A 22 42.62 -2.28 5.15
CA MET A 22 42.04 -2.79 6.39
C MET A 22 40.52 -2.59 6.31
N CYS A 23 39.80 -3.58 5.76
CA CYS A 23 38.36 -3.71 5.98
C CYS A 23 38.13 -4.09 7.45
N GLY A 24 38.12 -3.09 8.32
CA GLY A 24 37.61 -3.25 9.68
C GLY A 24 36.11 -3.46 9.63
N ASP A 25 35.63 -4.57 10.20
CA ASP A 25 34.20 -4.83 10.36
C ASP A 25 33.55 -3.66 11.13
N PRO A 26 32.48 -3.05 10.60
CA PRO A 26 31.75 -2.02 11.33
C PRO A 26 31.17 -2.62 12.62
N PRO A 27 31.08 -1.83 13.71
CA PRO A 27 30.48 -2.30 14.95
C PRO A 27 29.07 -2.83 14.68
N ALA A 28 28.75 -4.00 15.25
CA ALA A 28 27.50 -4.70 15.05
C ALA A 28 26.30 -3.76 15.27
N ALA A 29 25.73 -3.27 14.17
CA ALA A 29 24.47 -2.56 14.20
C ALA A 29 23.43 -3.52 14.78
N ARG A 30 22.68 -3.08 15.78
CA ARG A 30 21.51 -3.82 16.25
C ARG A 30 20.51 -3.89 15.10
N SER A 31 20.50 -5.02 14.40
CA SER A 31 19.57 -5.29 13.30
C SER A 31 18.20 -5.55 13.90
N HIS A 32 17.32 -4.56 13.82
CA HIS A 32 15.90 -4.75 14.09
C HIS A 32 15.24 -5.19 12.78
N SER A 33 15.01 -6.49 12.62
CA SER A 33 14.28 -7.04 11.49
C SER A 33 12.78 -6.83 11.69
N VAL A 34 12.14 -6.06 10.83
CA VAL A 34 10.67 -6.00 10.77
C VAL A 34 10.20 -7.16 9.90
N PRO A 35 9.43 -8.12 10.45
CA PRO A 35 8.98 -9.28 9.68
C PRO A 35 7.96 -8.86 8.61
N ALA A 36 7.98 -9.55 7.48
CA ALA A 36 6.91 -9.43 6.49
C ALA A 36 5.62 -10.11 7.00
N PRO A 37 4.43 -9.59 6.63
CA PRO A 37 3.15 -10.20 6.98
C PRO A 37 3.06 -11.63 6.46
N GLN A 38 2.62 -12.55 7.32
CA GLN A 38 2.52 -13.97 6.98
C GLN A 38 1.15 -14.31 6.39
N LEU A 39 1.06 -14.67 5.11
CA LEU A 39 -0.22 -15.00 4.47
C LEU A 39 -0.63 -16.46 4.71
N SER A 40 -1.90 -16.68 5.05
CA SER A 40 -2.47 -18.02 5.13
C SER A 40 -2.58 -18.66 3.73
N PRO A 41 -2.69 -19.99 3.60
CA PRO A 41 -2.90 -20.64 2.30
C PRO A 41 -4.13 -20.14 1.55
N GLU A 42 -5.21 -19.84 2.28
CA GLU A 42 -6.42 -19.23 1.71
C GLU A 42 -6.13 -17.83 1.18
N GLU A 43 -5.41 -17.00 1.93
CA GLU A 43 -4.99 -15.66 1.50
C GLU A 43 -3.98 -15.67 0.35
N GLN A 44 -3.33 -16.79 0.06
CA GLN A 44 -2.44 -16.92 -1.10
C GLN A 44 -3.21 -17.32 -2.35
N LEU A 45 -4.25 -18.15 -2.22
CA LEU A 45 -4.93 -18.80 -3.34
C LEU A 45 -6.30 -18.18 -3.69
N SER A 46 -6.99 -17.57 -2.71
CA SER A 46 -8.35 -17.09 -2.90
C SER A 46 -8.39 -15.84 -3.79
N PRO A 47 -9.27 -15.74 -4.80
CA PRO A 47 -9.44 -14.52 -5.57
C PRO A 47 -10.27 -13.44 -4.84
N HIS A 48 -10.71 -13.71 -3.60
CA HIS A 48 -11.58 -12.81 -2.85
C HIS A 48 -10.81 -12.04 -1.77
N MET A 49 -11.28 -10.82 -1.47
CA MET A 49 -10.72 -10.01 -0.39
C MET A 49 -11.03 -10.67 0.97
N PRO A 50 -10.01 -10.95 1.81
CA PRO A 50 -10.19 -11.47 3.16
C PRO A 50 -11.09 -10.55 3.99
N GLU A 51 -11.93 -11.14 4.83
CA GLU A 51 -12.95 -10.39 5.59
C GLU A 51 -12.35 -9.26 6.43
N SER A 52 -11.26 -9.53 7.15
CA SER A 52 -10.53 -8.56 7.98
C SER A 52 -10.02 -7.33 7.22
N LEU A 53 -9.82 -7.45 5.90
CA LEU A 53 -9.29 -6.39 5.04
C LEU A 53 -10.37 -5.64 4.27
N ARG A 54 -11.62 -6.10 4.28
CA ARG A 54 -12.70 -5.53 3.45
C ARG A 54 -12.98 -4.07 3.76
N CYS A 55 -12.96 -3.67 5.04
CA CYS A 55 -13.20 -2.26 5.39
C CYS A 55 -12.07 -1.35 4.90
N ASP A 56 -10.81 -1.76 5.07
CA ASP A 56 -9.67 -0.98 4.54
C ASP A 56 -9.72 -0.95 3.00
N ALA A 57 -10.03 -2.08 2.34
CA ALA A 57 -10.20 -2.14 0.89
C ALA A 57 -11.32 -1.21 0.38
N CYS A 58 -12.46 -1.15 1.08
CA CYS A 58 -13.52 -0.22 0.72
C CYS A 58 -13.09 1.23 0.78
N ARG A 59 -12.36 1.62 1.84
CA ARG A 59 -11.85 2.99 1.98
C ARG A 59 -10.87 3.34 0.87
N ALA A 60 -9.99 2.41 0.48
CA ALA A 60 -9.07 2.58 -0.64
C ALA A 60 -9.83 2.77 -1.97
N ILE A 61 -10.84 1.94 -2.22
CA ILE A 61 -11.66 2.03 -3.44
C ILE A 61 -12.44 3.36 -3.49
N ALA A 62 -13.08 3.74 -2.38
CA ALA A 62 -13.81 5.00 -2.28
C ALA A 62 -12.91 6.20 -2.54
N PHE A 63 -11.70 6.21 -1.95
CA PHE A 63 -10.70 7.25 -2.18
C PHE A 63 -10.29 7.33 -3.66
N GLN A 64 -10.05 6.19 -4.30
CA GLN A 64 -9.65 6.18 -5.71
C GLN A 64 -10.76 6.65 -6.65
N ILE A 65 -11.99 6.22 -6.41
CA ILE A 65 -13.15 6.69 -7.18
C ILE A 65 -13.30 8.22 -7.04
N GLU A 66 -13.21 8.74 -5.81
CA GLU A 66 -13.24 10.16 -5.53
C GLU A 66 -12.15 10.92 -6.28
N GLU A 67 -10.91 10.42 -6.25
CA GLU A 67 -9.76 11.06 -6.90
C GLU A 67 -9.97 11.13 -8.42
N GLN A 68 -10.37 10.03 -9.05
CA GLN A 68 -10.58 9.98 -10.50
C GLN A 68 -11.75 10.85 -10.95
N LEU A 69 -12.87 10.84 -10.22
CA LEU A 69 -14.02 11.69 -10.50
C LEU A 69 -13.67 13.18 -10.31
N SER A 70 -13.04 13.54 -9.19
CA SER A 70 -12.58 14.91 -8.93
C SER A 70 -11.62 15.41 -10.00
N ARG A 71 -10.70 14.54 -10.44
CA ARG A 71 -9.76 14.85 -11.52
C ARG A 71 -10.48 15.06 -12.85
N ALA A 72 -11.47 14.23 -13.18
CA ALA A 72 -12.26 14.37 -14.40
C ALA A 72 -13.10 15.65 -14.38
N GLU A 73 -13.77 15.96 -13.27
CA GLU A 73 -14.50 17.22 -13.08
C GLU A 73 -13.56 18.42 -13.21
N GLY A 74 -12.35 18.34 -12.66
CA GLY A 74 -11.31 19.37 -12.79
C GLY A 74 -10.99 19.70 -14.26
N LYS A 75 -10.96 18.70 -15.14
CA LYS A 75 -10.71 18.88 -16.58
C LYS A 75 -11.85 19.62 -17.31
N VAL A 76 -13.08 19.55 -16.80
CA VAL A 76 -14.25 20.24 -17.37
C VAL A 76 -14.64 21.49 -16.58
N GLY A 77 -13.74 22.02 -15.74
CA GLY A 77 -13.96 23.24 -14.97
C GLY A 77 -14.87 23.07 -13.75
N ARG A 78 -14.77 21.92 -13.06
CA ARG A 78 -15.54 21.55 -11.86
C ARG A 78 -17.06 21.49 -12.07
N LYS A 79 -17.48 21.37 -13.33
CA LYS A 79 -18.88 21.12 -13.70
C LYS A 79 -19.21 19.64 -13.51
N ALA A 80 -20.50 19.35 -13.40
CA ALA A 80 -20.96 17.97 -13.41
C ALA A 80 -20.62 17.31 -14.75
N LEU A 81 -19.97 16.15 -14.67
CA LEU A 81 -19.79 15.20 -15.77
C LEU A 81 -21.13 14.74 -16.33
N LYS A 82 -21.16 14.47 -17.64
CA LYS A 82 -22.28 13.79 -18.27
C LYS A 82 -22.28 12.31 -17.88
N GLU A 83 -23.42 11.66 -18.09
CA GLU A 83 -23.59 10.22 -17.82
C GLU A 83 -22.51 9.35 -18.45
N SER A 84 -22.29 9.50 -19.75
CA SER A 84 -21.22 8.79 -20.46
C SER A 84 -19.84 8.98 -19.83
N ASP A 85 -19.57 10.18 -19.31
CA ASP A 85 -18.25 10.56 -18.84
C ASP A 85 -17.98 9.98 -17.45
N TYR A 86 -18.93 10.09 -16.51
CA TYR A 86 -18.73 9.51 -15.19
C TYR A 86 -18.75 7.97 -15.22
N MET A 87 -19.54 7.35 -16.11
CA MET A 87 -19.53 5.90 -16.28
C MET A 87 -18.16 5.41 -16.74
N GLU A 88 -17.56 6.06 -17.73
CA GLU A 88 -16.21 5.73 -18.20
C GLU A 88 -15.13 5.98 -17.13
N VAL A 89 -15.28 7.04 -16.32
CA VAL A 89 -14.37 7.30 -15.20
C VAL A 89 -14.48 6.21 -14.13
N LEU A 90 -15.68 5.77 -13.78
CA LEU A 90 -15.88 4.72 -12.77
C LEU A 90 -15.31 3.37 -13.22
N GLU A 91 -15.55 2.96 -14.46
CA GLU A 91 -14.99 1.74 -15.03
C GLU A 91 -13.45 1.75 -15.00
N ARG A 92 -12.84 2.87 -15.44
CA ARG A 92 -11.38 3.05 -15.38
C ARG A 92 -10.84 3.07 -13.96
N SER A 93 -11.60 3.61 -13.00
CA SER A 93 -11.19 3.66 -11.59
C SER A 93 -11.03 2.26 -11.00
N CYS A 94 -11.82 1.29 -11.45
CA CYS A 94 -11.72 -0.11 -11.01
C CYS A 94 -10.64 -0.91 -11.77
N SER A 95 -10.38 -0.55 -13.03
CA SER A 95 -9.38 -1.20 -13.88
C SER A 95 -7.97 -0.58 -13.81
N GLN A 96 -7.75 0.39 -12.91
CA GLN A 96 -6.43 0.99 -12.73
C GLN A 96 -5.40 0.04 -12.12
N GLY A 97 -4.14 0.45 -12.12
CA GLY A 97 -3.09 -0.21 -11.35
C GLY A 97 -3.31 -0.06 -9.84
N TRP A 98 -3.29 -1.17 -9.12
CA TRP A 98 -3.50 -1.23 -7.67
C TRP A 98 -2.21 -1.60 -6.91
N GLU A 99 -1.05 -1.53 -7.55
CA GLU A 99 0.26 -1.94 -7.01
C GLU A 99 0.75 -1.06 -5.86
N SER A 100 0.21 0.15 -5.74
CA SER A 100 0.46 1.05 -4.60
C SER A 100 -0.22 0.59 -3.32
N TYR A 101 -1.07 -0.43 -3.39
CA TYR A 101 -1.72 -1.05 -2.24
C TYR A 101 -1.08 -2.39 -1.92
N GLY A 102 -1.02 -2.68 -0.62
CA GLY A 102 -0.50 -3.93 -0.11
C GLY A 102 -0.97 -4.20 1.30
N VAL A 103 -0.52 -5.32 1.84
CA VAL A 103 -0.82 -5.69 3.22
C VAL A 103 0.41 -5.46 4.08
N GLN A 104 0.20 -4.92 5.27
CA GLN A 104 1.19 -4.83 6.34
C GLN A 104 0.64 -5.46 7.61
N GLU A 105 1.52 -5.90 8.50
CA GLU A 105 1.14 -6.39 9.82
C GLU A 105 1.40 -5.30 10.87
N LEU A 106 0.41 -5.05 11.72
CA LEU A 106 0.43 -4.05 12.78
C LEU A 106 -0.18 -4.69 14.03
N ASP A 107 0.55 -4.72 15.14
CA ASP A 107 0.09 -5.36 16.38
C ASP A 107 -0.44 -6.79 16.18
N GLY A 108 0.21 -7.57 15.31
CA GLY A 108 -0.21 -8.93 14.94
C GLY A 108 -1.48 -9.01 14.07
N GLN A 109 -1.98 -7.87 13.60
CA GLN A 109 -3.15 -7.79 12.71
C GLN A 109 -2.73 -7.31 11.33
N LYS A 110 -3.16 -8.04 10.31
CA LYS A 110 -2.98 -7.66 8.91
C LYS A 110 -3.94 -6.52 8.56
N ARG A 111 -3.39 -5.46 7.97
CA ARG A 111 -4.13 -4.28 7.52
C ARG A 111 -3.73 -3.96 6.09
N LEU A 112 -4.68 -3.44 5.31
CA LEU A 112 -4.36 -2.90 4.00
C LEU A 112 -3.69 -1.53 4.18
N ALA A 113 -2.72 -1.23 3.33
CA ALA A 113 -1.99 0.02 3.30
C ALA A 113 -1.91 0.53 1.86
N GLY A 114 -1.81 1.85 1.71
CA GLY A 114 -1.80 2.56 0.44
C GLY A 114 -2.49 3.92 0.53
N PRO A 115 -2.61 4.64 -0.60
CA PRO A 115 -3.27 5.94 -0.67
C PRO A 115 -4.71 5.92 -0.09
N GLY A 116 -5.12 7.01 0.54
CA GLY A 116 -6.46 7.12 1.14
C GLY A 116 -6.67 6.34 2.45
N LEU A 117 -5.70 5.52 2.85
CA LEU A 117 -5.72 4.80 4.13
C LEU A 117 -4.88 5.53 5.19
N PRO A 118 -5.22 5.41 6.48
CA PRO A 118 -4.42 5.99 7.54
C PRO A 118 -2.98 5.48 7.46
N SER A 119 -2.01 6.39 7.46
CA SER A 119 -0.61 6.03 7.68
C SER A 119 -0.48 5.44 9.08
N ARG A 120 0.13 4.27 9.18
CA ARG A 120 0.31 3.53 10.43
C ARG A 120 1.72 3.00 10.49
N GLU A 121 2.34 3.21 11.65
CA GLU A 121 3.73 2.93 12.00
C GLU A 121 4.80 3.46 11.02
N PRO A 122 5.84 4.15 11.50
CA PRO A 122 6.89 4.67 10.62
C PRO A 122 7.79 3.58 10.02
N VAL A 123 7.76 2.36 10.57
CA VAL A 123 8.63 1.24 10.16
C VAL A 123 7.83 -0.06 10.06
N SER A 124 7.14 -0.26 8.93
CA SER A 124 6.46 -1.53 8.61
C SER A 124 6.80 -2.01 7.19
N VAL A 125 6.92 -3.32 7.00
CA VAL A 125 7.05 -3.90 5.66
C VAL A 125 5.66 -4.13 5.06
N MET A 126 5.41 -3.50 3.92
CA MET A 126 4.21 -3.73 3.12
C MET A 126 4.51 -4.71 1.98
N VAL A 127 3.67 -5.73 1.82
CA VAL A 127 3.70 -6.65 0.68
C VAL A 127 2.62 -6.22 -0.31
N SER A 128 3.04 -5.60 -1.41
CA SER A 128 2.18 -5.23 -2.53
C SER A 128 2.23 -6.26 -3.67
N GLY A 129 1.37 -6.09 -4.68
CA GLY A 129 1.29 -7.00 -5.82
C GLY A 129 0.62 -8.34 -5.47
N GLY A 130 1.00 -9.41 -6.17
CA GLY A 130 0.40 -10.74 -5.99
C GLY A 130 -1.13 -10.71 -6.21
N PRO A 131 -1.94 -11.26 -5.29
CA PRO A 131 -3.39 -11.30 -5.46
C PRO A 131 -4.08 -9.96 -5.13
N TRP A 132 -3.40 -9.00 -4.48
CA TRP A 132 -4.05 -7.79 -3.96
C TRP A 132 -4.63 -6.88 -5.05
N PRO A 133 -3.93 -6.60 -6.18
CA PRO A 133 -4.49 -5.80 -7.26
C PRO A 133 -5.78 -6.40 -7.84
N GLY A 134 -5.77 -7.70 -8.11
CA GLY A 134 -6.94 -8.40 -8.63
C GLY A 134 -8.12 -8.40 -7.66
N ARG A 135 -7.86 -8.55 -6.35
CA ARG A 135 -8.89 -8.49 -5.30
C ARG A 135 -9.51 -7.10 -5.21
N LEU A 136 -8.71 -6.04 -5.25
CA LEU A 136 -9.18 -4.64 -5.20
C LEU A 136 -10.01 -4.29 -6.43
N SER A 137 -9.50 -4.62 -7.62
CA SER A 137 -10.23 -4.41 -8.88
C SER A 137 -11.58 -5.13 -8.89
N LYS A 138 -11.60 -6.43 -8.55
CA LYS A 138 -12.83 -7.22 -8.47
C LYS A 138 -13.84 -6.64 -7.47
N MET A 139 -13.37 -6.22 -6.30
CA MET A 139 -14.22 -5.63 -5.26
C MET A 139 -14.76 -4.24 -5.69
N CYS A 140 -13.95 -3.45 -6.40
CA CYS A 140 -14.39 -2.17 -6.97
C CYS A 140 -15.51 -2.37 -8.00
N HIS A 141 -15.34 -3.27 -8.96
CA HIS A 141 -16.40 -3.58 -9.93
C HIS A 141 -17.65 -4.12 -9.24
N GLY A 142 -17.50 -4.93 -8.18
CA GLY A 142 -18.61 -5.37 -7.34
C GLY A 142 -19.40 -4.19 -6.78
N TYR A 143 -18.73 -3.19 -6.20
CA TYR A 143 -19.39 -1.99 -5.69
C TYR A 143 -20.06 -1.15 -6.76
N VAL A 144 -19.40 -0.93 -7.88
CA VAL A 144 -19.98 -0.17 -9.00
C VAL A 144 -21.25 -0.86 -9.51
N GLY A 145 -21.19 -2.18 -9.71
CA GLY A 145 -22.35 -2.95 -10.17
C GLY A 145 -23.49 -3.05 -9.15
N GLU A 146 -23.19 -3.12 -7.85
CA GLU A 146 -24.20 -3.22 -6.79
C GLU A 146 -24.92 -1.90 -6.51
N GLN A 147 -24.19 -0.77 -6.45
CA GLN A 147 -24.76 0.54 -6.14
C GLN A 147 -25.27 1.27 -7.40
N GLY A 148 -24.65 1.00 -8.56
CA GLY A 148 -24.90 1.72 -9.79
C GLY A 148 -24.11 3.02 -9.90
N GLU A 149 -23.68 3.33 -11.13
CA GLU A 149 -22.80 4.44 -11.45
C GLU A 149 -23.42 5.80 -11.11
N ALA A 150 -24.71 5.97 -11.39
CA ALA A 150 -25.44 7.21 -11.11
C ALA A 150 -25.46 7.53 -9.61
N GLN A 151 -25.77 6.54 -8.77
CA GLN A 151 -25.84 6.73 -7.31
C GLN A 151 -24.46 7.02 -6.70
N ILE A 152 -23.42 6.35 -7.20
CA ILE A 152 -22.03 6.61 -6.82
C ILE A 152 -21.65 8.04 -7.17
N TYR A 153 -21.93 8.47 -8.40
CA TYR A 153 -21.59 9.81 -8.87
C TYR A 153 -22.37 10.90 -8.12
N GLU A 154 -23.66 10.72 -7.85
CA GLU A 154 -24.44 11.62 -7.01
C GLU A 154 -23.89 11.71 -5.58
N SER A 155 -23.41 10.60 -5.03
CA SER A 155 -22.81 10.57 -3.69
C SER A 155 -21.46 11.27 -3.67
N HIS A 156 -20.63 11.10 -4.71
CA HIS A 156 -19.41 11.88 -4.92
C HIS A 156 -19.72 13.39 -4.94
N ARG A 157 -20.75 13.82 -5.67
CA ARG A 157 -21.17 15.23 -5.75
C ARG A 157 -21.64 15.82 -4.41
N ARG A 158 -22.11 14.98 -3.49
CA ARG A 158 -22.43 15.36 -2.09
C ARG A 158 -21.20 15.43 -1.19
N GLY A 159 -20.09 14.83 -1.63
CA GLY A 159 -18.78 14.94 -1.02
C GLY A 159 -18.17 13.59 -0.61
N PRO A 160 -16.88 13.60 -0.24
CA PRO A 160 -16.11 12.38 0.06
C PRO A 160 -16.72 11.50 1.15
N ALA A 161 -17.28 12.13 2.18
CA ALA A 161 -17.93 11.44 3.28
C ALA A 161 -19.20 10.69 2.83
N ALA A 162 -20.00 11.30 1.95
CA ALA A 162 -21.21 10.68 1.43
C ALA A 162 -20.90 9.49 0.51
N LEU A 163 -19.85 9.59 -0.31
CA LEU A 163 -19.38 8.47 -1.13
C LEU A 163 -18.88 7.32 -0.25
N ARG A 164 -18.06 7.60 0.76
CA ARG A 164 -17.61 6.58 1.72
C ARG A 164 -18.76 5.95 2.49
N GLU A 165 -19.76 6.72 2.87
CA GLU A 165 -20.94 6.20 3.56
C GLU A 165 -21.68 5.19 2.68
N LEU A 166 -21.97 5.57 1.43
CA LEU A 166 -22.62 4.71 0.44
C LEU A 166 -21.88 3.39 0.27
N LEU A 167 -20.56 3.46 0.02
CA LEU A 167 -19.77 2.27 -0.31
C LEU A 167 -19.44 1.41 0.91
N CYS A 168 -19.14 2.03 2.05
CA CYS A 168 -18.50 1.32 3.16
C CYS A 168 -19.39 1.07 4.38
N HIS A 169 -20.47 1.84 4.57
CA HIS A 169 -21.24 1.87 5.81
C HIS A 169 -22.75 1.61 5.63
N GLY A 170 -23.26 1.45 4.41
CA GLY A 170 -24.65 1.04 4.17
C GLY A 170 -25.02 -0.32 4.80
N ASP A 171 -26.26 -0.78 4.62
CA ASP A 171 -26.79 -2.00 5.29
C ASP A 171 -25.95 -3.28 5.13
N LYS A 172 -25.12 -3.34 4.08
CA LYS A 172 -24.17 -4.43 3.79
C LYS A 172 -22.70 -3.98 3.76
N GLY A 173 -22.42 -2.79 4.25
CA GLY A 173 -21.12 -2.14 4.19
C GLY A 173 -20.08 -2.88 5.04
N PRO A 174 -18.85 -3.11 4.51
CA PRO A 174 -17.83 -3.87 5.22
C PRO A 174 -17.28 -3.17 6.48
N CYS A 175 -17.59 -1.88 6.68
CA CYS A 175 -17.16 -1.12 7.85
C CYS A 175 -18.25 -1.00 8.93
N GLY A 176 -19.43 -1.60 8.74
CA GLY A 176 -20.40 -1.81 9.81
C GLY A 176 -19.81 -2.77 10.85
N GLY A 177 -19.77 -2.36 12.12
CA GLY A 177 -18.99 -3.00 13.18
C GLY A 177 -19.29 -4.48 13.40
N GLY A 178 -18.63 -5.34 12.63
CA GLY A 178 -18.29 -6.69 13.05
C GLY A 178 -17.39 -6.55 14.27
N LYS A 179 -17.85 -7.06 15.41
CA LYS A 179 -17.06 -7.11 16.64
C LYS A 179 -15.67 -7.62 16.28
N ALA A 180 -14.63 -6.82 16.57
CA ALA A 180 -13.27 -7.32 16.65
C ALA A 180 -13.34 -8.68 17.35
N GLY A 181 -12.90 -9.73 16.66
CA GLY A 181 -13.05 -11.10 17.11
C GLY A 181 -12.66 -11.18 18.58
N VAL A 182 -13.64 -11.51 19.43
CA VAL A 182 -13.35 -11.90 20.80
C VAL A 182 -12.34 -13.03 20.68
N PRO A 183 -11.12 -12.90 21.25
CA PRO A 183 -10.16 -13.99 21.24
C PRO A 183 -10.85 -15.22 21.82
N ALA A 184 -10.82 -16.34 21.08
CA ALA A 184 -11.35 -17.59 21.58
C ALA A 184 -10.76 -17.85 22.98
N PRO A 185 -11.58 -18.18 23.99
CA PRO A 185 -11.05 -18.46 25.32
C PRO A 185 -10.04 -19.62 25.21
N PRO A 186 -8.93 -19.58 25.97
CA PRO A 186 -7.94 -20.64 25.93
C PRO A 186 -8.64 -21.95 26.29
N LYS A 187 -8.45 -22.98 25.46
CA LYS A 187 -8.92 -24.33 25.75
C LYS A 187 -8.34 -24.73 27.11
N ALA A 188 -9.23 -24.94 28.08
CA ALA A 188 -8.86 -25.46 29.37
C ALA A 188 -8.12 -26.80 29.16
N LEU A 189 -6.92 -26.88 29.73
CA LEU A 189 -6.16 -28.10 29.89
C LEU A 189 -7.03 -29.10 30.67
N GLN A 190 -7.65 -30.05 29.99
CA GLN A 190 -8.26 -31.21 30.63
C GLN A 190 -7.13 -32.17 30.98
N ASN A 191 -6.60 -32.00 32.19
CA ASN A 191 -5.77 -32.98 32.88
C ASN A 191 -6.65 -34.17 33.32
N GLU A 192 -6.16 -35.36 32.99
CA GLU A 192 -6.13 -36.58 33.81
C GLU A 192 -7.46 -37.12 34.39
N LEU A 193 -7.87 -38.30 33.90
CA LEU A 193 -8.12 -39.47 34.76
C LEU A 193 -7.76 -40.78 34.06
#